data_AF-A0A0M3KEK3-F1
#
_entry.id   AF-A0A0M3KEK3-F1
#
_cell.length_a   1.000
_cell.length_b   1.000
_cell.length_c   1.000
_cell.angle_alpha   90.00
_cell.angle_beta   90.00
_cell.angle_gamma   90.00
#
_symmetry.space_group_name_H-M   'P 1'
#
loop_
_entity.id
_entity.type
_entity.pdbx_description
1 polymer ?
#
loop_
_entity_poly.entity_id
_entity_poly.type
_entity_poly.pdbx_seq_one_letter_code
_entity_poly.pdbx_strand_id
1 'polypeptide(L)'
;MKQFNTITSFTELNVTINNKIFQVIEILTGSEDKIRIILNKADAVRPRELVHVRGALMWALGKIMKCPEVPKVTFESLNRCFHKNKCFKSITQQIYSQVYIGSFWQYWNPKNTLLRGAIQEDLDALIKEILDLPSNYHAKRVNDVIKRARNLRIHTYIMDEVMKESLFFKNNKKSTDTATSPAKLVSVYHSIARQRRIVLNDFPDPVIFHEKAKLTDPKLWNRLDTKLDKLLNEFLDHDVAPIVTTAINEPRIVIDYKPAKKVPLPEVIFDHYS
;
A
#
# COMPACT_ATOMS: atom_id res chain seq x y z
N MET A 1 4.73 -20.82 0.65
CA MET A 1 4.62 -19.43 0.13
C MET A 1 4.82 -18.48 1.30
N LYS A 2 5.92 -17.72 1.33
CA LYS A 2 6.22 -16.77 2.43
C LYS A 2 5.40 -15.50 2.24
N GLN A 3 4.45 -15.23 3.13
CA GLN A 3 3.76 -13.94 3.21
C GLN A 3 4.64 -12.98 4.01
N PHE A 4 5.15 -11.93 3.36
CA PHE A 4 5.93 -10.88 4.04
C PHE A 4 4.97 -9.79 4.53
N ASN A 5 4.46 -9.95 5.75
CA ASN A 5 3.89 -8.82 6.49
C ASN A 5 5.07 -7.99 6.99
N THR A 6 5.39 -6.90 6.29
CA THR A 6 6.55 -6.06 6.62
C THR A 6 6.16 -5.07 7.71
N ILE A 7 6.34 -5.46 8.97
CA ILE A 7 6.21 -4.58 10.13
C ILE A 7 7.53 -3.81 10.25
N THR A 8 7.52 -2.53 9.88
CA THR A 8 8.72 -1.68 10.00
C THR A 8 8.64 -0.91 11.32
N SER A 9 9.41 -1.34 12.32
CA SER A 9 9.53 -0.64 13.61
C SER A 9 10.61 0.43 13.54
N PHE A 10 10.24 1.69 13.76
CA PHE A 10 11.19 2.82 13.76
C PHE A 10 11.68 3.12 15.17
N THR A 11 13.00 3.05 15.39
CA THR A 11 13.66 3.59 16.59
C THR A 11 14.48 4.83 16.23
N GLU A 12 14.51 5.77 17.17
CA GLU A 12 15.01 7.14 17.05
C GLU A 12 16.34 7.35 16.29
N LEU A 13 16.40 8.51 15.62
CA LEU A 13 17.60 9.24 15.16
C LEU A 13 18.42 8.60 14.03
N ASN A 14 18.01 8.85 12.79
CA ASN A 14 18.64 9.88 11.96
C ASN A 14 18.08 9.82 10.55
N VAL A 15 17.88 11.00 10.00
CA VAL A 15 17.36 11.32 8.66
C VAL A 15 18.15 10.63 7.52
N THR A 16 19.24 9.93 7.80
CA THR A 16 19.97 9.06 6.86
C THR A 16 19.26 7.75 6.52
N ILE A 17 18.34 7.26 7.36
CA ILE A 17 17.55 6.03 7.09
C ILE A 17 16.41 6.33 6.07
N ASN A 18 16.08 7.60 5.84
CA ASN A 18 15.00 8.02 4.95
C ASN A 18 15.16 7.51 3.51
N ASN A 19 16.32 7.67 2.87
CA ASN A 19 16.44 7.36 1.44
C ASN A 19 16.25 5.87 1.12
N LYS A 20 16.78 4.96 1.95
CA LYS A 20 16.62 3.51 1.75
C LYS A 20 15.20 3.06 2.04
N ILE A 21 14.56 3.63 3.06
CA ILE A 21 13.16 3.31 3.40
C ILE A 21 12.23 3.81 2.30
N PHE A 22 12.48 5.00 1.75
CA PHE A 22 11.69 5.53 0.64
C PHE A 22 11.81 4.66 -0.61
N GLN A 23 13.01 4.13 -0.92
CA GLN A 23 13.18 3.15 -2.00
C GLN A 23 12.40 1.85 -1.75
N VAL A 24 12.37 1.35 -0.51
CA VAL A 24 11.58 0.16 -0.16
C VAL A 24 10.09 0.43 -0.29
N ILE A 25 9.61 1.59 0.18
CA ILE A 25 8.20 1.99 0.05
C ILE A 25 7.82 2.15 -1.43
N GLU A 26 8.72 2.69 -2.25
CA GLU A 26 8.54 2.81 -3.71
C GLU A 26 8.42 1.44 -4.38
N ILE A 27 9.22 0.45 -3.98
CA ILE A 27 9.08 -0.95 -4.46
C ILE A 27 7.75 -1.58 -4.02
N LEU A 28 7.25 -1.22 -2.84
CA LEU A 28 6.00 -1.72 -2.29
C LEU A 28 4.75 -0.96 -2.81
N THR A 29 4.92 -0.03 -3.75
CA THR A 29 3.81 0.66 -4.41
C THR A 29 2.86 -0.33 -5.07
N GLY A 30 1.55 -0.18 -4.81
CA GLY A 30 0.51 -1.11 -5.23
C GLY A 30 0.04 -2.13 -4.16
N SER A 31 0.75 -2.23 -3.03
CA SER A 31 0.29 -2.97 -1.83
C SER A 31 0.20 -2.06 -0.60
N GLU A 32 -0.09 -0.78 -0.81
CA GLU A 32 -0.15 0.26 0.23
C GLU A 32 -1.18 -0.07 1.32
N ASP A 33 -2.26 -0.75 0.97
CA ASP A 33 -3.31 -1.22 1.88
C ASP A 33 -2.82 -2.23 2.93
N LYS A 34 -1.67 -2.87 2.69
CA LYS A 34 -1.04 -3.86 3.58
C LYS A 34 0.08 -3.27 4.43
N ILE A 35 0.55 -2.06 4.13
CA ILE A 35 1.65 -1.44 4.84
C ILE A 35 1.10 -0.81 6.13
N ARG A 36 1.75 -1.12 7.26
CA ARG A 36 1.56 -0.43 8.54
C ARG A 36 2.91 0.06 9.03
N ILE A 37 2.96 1.32 9.41
CA ILE A 37 4.16 2.02 9.86
C ILE A 37 4.03 2.24 11.36
N ILE A 38 5.06 1.91 12.12
CA ILE A 38 5.01 2.03 13.58
C ILE A 38 6.14 2.90 14.10
N LEU A 39 5.76 3.99 14.75
CA LEU A 39 6.67 4.84 15.52
C LEU A 39 6.87 4.22 16.90
N ASN A 40 8.00 3.52 17.09
CA ASN A 40 8.33 2.90 18.37
C ASN A 40 8.98 3.94 19.32
N LYS A 41 8.99 3.62 20.62
CA LYS A 41 9.58 4.45 21.70
C LYS A 41 8.93 5.83 21.86
N ALA A 42 7.66 5.97 21.49
CA ALA A 42 6.94 7.23 21.60
C ALA A 42 6.84 7.78 23.04
N ASP A 43 7.00 6.91 24.04
CA ASP A 43 7.03 7.26 25.45
C ASP A 43 8.34 7.92 25.91
N ALA A 44 9.45 7.71 25.17
CA ALA A 44 10.75 8.33 25.45
C ALA A 44 10.87 9.76 24.92
N VAL A 45 9.99 10.16 23.99
CA VAL A 45 9.98 11.46 23.32
C VAL A 45 8.98 12.41 23.98
N ARG A 46 9.30 13.70 24.03
CA ARG A 46 8.38 14.72 24.59
C ARG A 46 7.12 14.87 23.72
N PRO A 47 5.94 15.19 24.29
CA PRO A 47 4.69 15.33 23.52
C PRO A 47 4.78 16.22 22.29
N ARG A 48 5.37 17.41 22.43
CA ARG A 48 5.50 18.40 21.34
C ARG A 48 6.40 17.90 20.21
N GLU A 49 7.46 17.19 20.56
CA GLU A 49 8.41 16.63 19.61
C GLU A 49 7.80 15.42 18.89
N LEU A 50 7.05 14.57 19.59
CA LEU A 50 6.34 13.43 19.00
C LEU A 50 5.32 13.87 17.94
N VAL A 51 4.54 14.92 18.21
CA VAL A 51 3.62 15.50 17.22
C VAL A 51 4.36 16.03 16.00
N HIS A 52 5.51 16.68 16.21
CA HIS A 52 6.33 17.20 15.13
C HIS A 52 6.92 16.08 14.26
N VAL A 53 7.48 15.03 14.88
CA VAL A 53 8.01 13.85 14.20
C VAL A 53 6.92 13.11 13.43
N ARG A 54 5.74 12.91 14.03
CA ARG A 54 4.57 12.33 13.34
C ARG A 54 4.20 13.16 12.11
N GLY A 55 4.10 14.48 12.26
CA GLY A 55 3.77 15.40 11.16
C GLY A 55 4.80 15.37 10.03
N ALA A 56 6.10 15.36 10.37
CA ALA A 56 7.19 15.28 9.40
C ALA A 56 7.17 13.96 8.62
N LEU A 57 6.92 12.83 9.30
CA LEU A 57 6.77 11.52 8.65
C LEU A 57 5.56 11.49 7.71
N MET A 58 4.40 11.94 8.18
CA MET A 58 3.17 12.01 7.39
C MET A 58 3.36 12.87 6.12
N TRP A 59 4.05 14.00 6.25
CA TRP A 59 4.40 14.86 5.12
C TRP A 59 5.31 14.16 4.11
N ALA A 60 6.32 13.43 4.59
CA ALA A 60 7.21 12.68 3.72
C ALA A 60 6.48 11.53 2.99
N LEU A 61 5.62 10.79 3.68
CA LEU A 61 4.81 9.72 3.11
C LEU A 61 3.82 10.24 2.06
N GLY A 62 3.21 11.41 2.30
CA GLY A 62 2.30 12.04 1.35
C GLY A 62 2.94 12.47 0.02
N LYS A 63 4.28 12.58 -0.04
CA LYS A 63 5.00 12.82 -1.31
C LYS A 63 5.18 11.55 -2.14
N ILE A 64 5.12 10.38 -1.51
CA ILE A 64 5.52 9.10 -2.12
C ILE A 64 4.29 8.25 -2.43
N MET A 65 3.35 8.16 -1.49
CA MET A 65 2.11 7.39 -1.68
C MET A 65 1.14 8.17 -2.59
N LYS A 66 0.80 7.57 -3.74
CA LYS A 66 -0.15 8.12 -4.71
C LYS A 66 -1.49 7.40 -4.54
N CYS A 67 -2.32 7.79 -3.58
CA CYS A 67 -3.64 7.16 -3.36
C CYS A 67 -4.79 8.01 -3.94
N PRO A 68 -5.65 7.47 -4.83
CA PRO A 68 -6.88 8.11 -5.27
C PRO A 68 -8.18 7.65 -4.57
N GLU A 69 -8.16 6.72 -3.61
CA GLU A 69 -9.41 6.16 -3.06
C GLU A 69 -9.70 6.59 -1.61
N VAL A 70 -10.91 7.11 -1.38
CA VAL A 70 -11.36 7.68 -0.12
C VAL A 70 -11.59 6.60 0.94
N PRO A 71 -11.03 6.70 2.16
CA PRO A 71 -11.42 5.83 3.26
C PRO A 71 -12.91 5.98 3.56
N LYS A 72 -13.64 4.85 3.58
CA LYS A 72 -15.00 4.81 4.13
C LYS A 72 -14.91 5.16 5.61
N VAL A 73 -15.69 6.15 5.98
CA VAL A 73 -15.51 6.99 7.15
C VAL A 73 -15.91 6.26 8.45
N THR A 74 -14.96 6.12 9.38
CA THR A 74 -15.26 6.05 10.82
C THR A 74 -14.39 7.08 11.53
N PHE A 75 -15.03 8.16 11.98
CA PHE A 75 -14.48 9.14 12.93
C PHE A 75 -14.33 8.45 14.30
N GLU A 76 -13.46 8.85 15.24
CA GLU A 76 -13.46 10.13 15.96
C GLU A 76 -12.14 10.36 16.74
N SER A 77 -11.93 11.62 17.14
CA SER A 77 -11.12 12.12 18.27
C SER A 77 -9.84 12.94 18.06
N LEU A 78 -9.21 13.01 16.87
CA LEU A 78 -8.03 13.91 16.70
C LEU A 78 -8.06 14.90 15.52
N ASN A 79 -9.09 14.85 14.67
CA ASN A 79 -9.12 15.62 13.41
C ASN A 79 -9.76 17.01 13.50
N ARG A 80 -9.42 17.82 14.51
CA ARG A 80 -9.97 19.20 14.60
C ARG A 80 -9.11 20.29 13.93
N CYS A 81 -7.90 20.01 13.42
CA CYS A 81 -6.95 21.10 13.09
C CYS A 81 -6.45 21.26 11.65
N PHE A 82 -6.83 20.47 10.64
CA PHE A 82 -6.26 20.67 9.29
C PHE A 82 -7.31 21.10 8.25
N HIS A 83 -7.18 22.36 7.81
CA HIS A 83 -8.06 23.05 6.88
C HIS A 83 -7.39 23.29 5.51
N LYS A 84 -8.23 23.28 4.47
CA LYS A 84 -8.01 23.71 3.06
C LYS A 84 -7.24 22.73 2.14
N ASN A 85 -7.95 21.68 1.67
CA ASN A 85 -7.95 21.13 0.30
C ASN A 85 -8.67 19.76 0.29
N LYS A 86 -9.72 19.59 -0.52
CA LYS A 86 -10.56 18.36 -0.50
C LYS A 86 -9.80 17.07 -0.84
N CYS A 87 -8.89 17.09 -1.84
CA CYS A 87 -8.01 15.95 -2.13
C CYS A 87 -7.04 15.65 -0.97
N PHE A 88 -6.49 16.69 -0.33
CA PHE A 88 -5.54 16.53 0.77
C PHE A 88 -6.20 15.89 2.01
N LYS A 89 -7.49 16.13 2.24
CA LYS A 89 -8.27 15.50 3.32
C LYS A 89 -8.36 13.98 3.18
N SER A 90 -8.58 13.47 1.97
CA SER A 90 -8.67 12.03 1.72
C SER A 90 -7.33 11.32 1.92
N ILE A 91 -6.27 11.92 1.37
CA ILE A 91 -4.91 11.40 1.43
C ILE A 91 -4.39 11.40 2.87
N THR A 92 -4.52 12.53 3.58
CA THR A 92 -4.04 12.64 4.96
C THR A 92 -4.77 11.70 5.91
N GLN A 93 -6.07 11.47 5.73
CA GLN A 93 -6.87 10.58 6.57
C GLN A 93 -6.51 9.11 6.37
N GLN A 94 -6.21 8.69 5.14
CA GLN A 94 -5.79 7.31 4.85
C GLN A 94 -4.38 7.01 5.36
N ILE A 95 -3.43 7.92 5.12
CA ILE A 95 -2.06 7.76 5.64
C ILE A 95 -2.08 7.77 7.17
N TYR A 96 -3.00 8.51 7.81
CA TYR A 96 -3.14 8.53 9.27
C TYR A 96 -3.51 7.16 9.84
N SER A 97 -4.36 6.41 9.11
CA SER A 97 -4.77 5.05 9.52
C SER A 97 -3.67 3.99 9.40
N GLN A 98 -2.56 4.32 8.72
CA GLN A 98 -1.44 3.41 8.53
C GLN A 98 -0.27 3.68 9.48
N VAL A 99 -0.28 4.79 10.22
CA VAL A 99 0.81 5.19 11.13
C VAL A 99 0.35 5.04 12.58
N TYR A 100 0.83 3.98 13.22
CA TYR A 100 0.59 3.72 14.64
C TYR A 100 1.72 4.29 15.50
N ILE A 101 1.34 4.88 16.63
CA ILE A 101 2.29 5.30 17.66
C ILE A 101 2.27 4.26 18.75
N GLY A 102 3.44 3.71 19.05
CA GLY A 102 3.57 2.64 20.01
C GLY A 102 4.82 2.77 20.86
N SER A 103 4.78 2.07 21.98
CA SER A 103 5.99 1.67 22.67
C SER A 103 5.81 0.21 23.02
N PHE A 104 6.62 -0.66 22.45
CA PHE A 104 6.51 -2.12 22.67
C PHE A 104 7.32 -2.59 23.87
N TRP A 105 7.81 -1.66 24.68
CA TRP A 105 8.54 -1.96 25.91
C TRP A 105 7.55 -2.29 27.03
N GLN A 106 7.96 -3.21 27.90
CA GLN A 106 7.19 -3.63 29.08
C GLN A 106 7.04 -2.49 30.10
N TYR A 107 7.92 -1.49 30.04
CA TYR A 107 7.98 -0.39 30.97
C TYR A 107 7.46 0.92 30.38
N TRP A 108 6.78 1.72 31.19
CA TRP A 108 6.47 3.11 30.84
C TRP A 108 7.65 4.03 31.13
N ASN A 109 8.11 4.75 30.11
CA ASN A 109 9.03 5.86 30.34
C ASN A 109 8.31 7.04 31.06
N PRO A 110 8.92 7.64 32.10
CA PRO A 110 8.34 8.79 32.81
C PRO A 110 8.30 10.08 31.99
N LYS A 111 9.04 10.18 30.88
CA LYS A 111 9.17 11.40 30.08
C LYS A 111 7.85 11.87 29.46
N ASN A 112 6.94 10.95 29.12
CA ASN A 112 5.71 11.28 28.40
C ASN A 112 4.48 10.66 29.08
N THR A 113 4.06 11.27 30.19
CA THR A 113 2.85 10.86 30.92
C THR A 113 1.57 11.35 30.24
N LEU A 114 1.63 12.51 29.56
CA LEU A 114 0.46 13.16 28.96
C LEU A 114 -0.16 12.38 27.80
N LEU A 115 0.66 11.72 26.97
CA LEU A 115 0.18 11.00 25.78
C LEU A 115 0.02 9.49 26.01
N ARG A 116 0.14 8.98 27.25
CA ARG A 116 0.04 7.53 27.53
C ARG A 116 -1.28 6.92 27.05
N GLY A 117 -2.39 7.64 27.25
CA GLY A 117 -3.70 7.22 26.77
C GLY A 117 -3.72 7.05 25.25
N ALA A 118 -3.30 8.08 24.51
CA ALA A 118 -3.24 8.04 23.04
C ALA A 118 -2.28 6.96 22.50
N ILE A 119 -1.13 6.74 23.15
CA ILE A 119 -0.18 5.67 22.78
C ILE A 119 -0.81 4.28 23.01
N GLN A 120 -1.56 4.10 24.10
CA GLN A 120 -2.24 2.84 24.40
C GLN A 120 -3.38 2.58 23.41
N GLU A 121 -4.17 3.61 23.09
CA GLU A 121 -5.25 3.51 22.10
C GLU A 121 -4.72 3.12 20.70
N ASP A 122 -3.65 3.78 20.23
CA ASP A 122 -3.01 3.43 18.95
C ASP A 122 -2.42 2.01 18.96
N LEU A 123 -1.86 1.57 20.10
CA LEU A 123 -1.35 0.20 20.27
C LEU A 123 -2.48 -0.84 20.28
N ASP A 124 -3.57 -0.57 20.99
CA ASP A 124 -4.74 -1.45 21.06
C ASP A 124 -5.42 -1.58 19.69
N ALA A 125 -5.49 -0.48 18.93
CA ALA A 125 -5.97 -0.48 17.56
C ALA A 125 -5.09 -1.35 16.64
N LEU A 126 -3.76 -1.23 16.74
CA LEU A 126 -2.83 -2.07 15.99
C LEU A 126 -2.98 -3.55 16.35
N ILE A 127 -3.08 -3.88 17.64
CA ILE A 127 -3.23 -5.26 18.10
C ILE A 127 -4.55 -5.84 17.58
N LYS A 128 -5.65 -5.09 17.71
CA LYS A 128 -6.94 -5.50 17.15
C LYS A 128 -6.85 -5.80 15.66
N GLU A 129 -6.17 -4.94 14.90
CA GLU A 129 -5.97 -5.17 13.46
C GLU A 129 -5.16 -6.44 13.16
N ILE A 130 -4.11 -6.72 13.95
CA ILE A 130 -3.31 -7.95 13.81
C ILE A 130 -4.16 -9.18 14.14
N LEU A 131 -4.99 -9.12 15.19
CA LEU A 131 -5.89 -10.20 15.58
C LEU A 131 -7.01 -10.44 14.58
N ASP A 132 -7.49 -9.38 13.93
CA ASP A 132 -8.47 -9.45 12.84
C ASP A 132 -7.84 -9.85 11.49
N LEU A 133 -6.53 -10.05 11.41
CA LEU A 133 -5.85 -10.37 10.15
C LEU A 133 -6.25 -11.74 9.58
N PRO A 134 -6.30 -12.83 10.36
CA PRO A 134 -6.70 -14.15 9.87
C PRO A 134 -8.15 -14.18 9.39
N SER A 135 -9.06 -13.48 10.09
CA SER A 135 -10.47 -13.42 9.70
C SER A 135 -10.68 -12.64 8.39
N ASN A 136 -9.86 -11.62 8.14
CA ASN A 136 -9.93 -10.83 6.91
C ASN A 136 -9.08 -11.38 5.75
N TYR A 137 -8.35 -12.48 5.95
CA TYR A 137 -7.41 -13.00 4.97
C TYR A 137 -8.08 -13.39 3.64
N HIS A 138 -9.22 -14.07 3.72
CA HIS A 138 -9.92 -14.59 2.54
C HIS A 138 -10.44 -13.46 1.66
N ALA A 139 -11.10 -12.46 2.24
CA ALA A 139 -11.54 -11.26 1.54
C ALA A 139 -10.36 -10.49 0.93
N LYS A 140 -9.25 -10.31 1.67
CA LYS A 140 -8.03 -9.65 1.15
C LYS A 140 -7.43 -10.41 -0.03
N ARG A 141 -7.35 -11.73 0.05
CA ARG A 141 -6.83 -12.59 -1.02
C ARG A 141 -7.67 -12.50 -2.29
N VAL A 142 -9.00 -12.52 -2.16
CA VAL A 142 -9.91 -12.34 -3.30
C VAL A 142 -9.69 -10.97 -3.95
N ASN A 143 -9.57 -9.90 -3.16
CA ASN A 143 -9.28 -8.57 -3.66
C ASN A 143 -7.94 -8.49 -4.42
N ASP A 144 -6.90 -9.16 -3.94
CA ASP A 144 -5.61 -9.25 -4.66
C ASP A 144 -5.75 -9.92 -6.03
N VAL A 145 -6.53 -11.00 -6.10
CA VAL A 145 -6.82 -11.68 -7.37
C VAL A 145 -7.59 -10.75 -8.32
N ILE A 146 -8.58 -10.02 -7.83
CA ILE A 146 -9.36 -9.06 -8.63
C ILE A 146 -8.45 -7.94 -9.17
N LYS A 147 -7.62 -7.32 -8.31
CA LYS A 147 -6.66 -6.29 -8.72
C LYS A 147 -5.74 -6.83 -9.82
N ARG A 148 -5.22 -8.05 -9.65
CA ARG A 148 -4.35 -8.70 -10.64
C ARG A 148 -5.07 -8.99 -11.95
N ALA A 149 -6.31 -9.48 -11.91
CA ALA A 149 -7.12 -9.76 -13.09
C ALA A 149 -7.42 -8.50 -13.90
N ARG A 150 -7.73 -7.38 -13.22
CA ARG A 150 -7.90 -6.06 -13.88
C ARG A 150 -6.62 -5.58 -14.54
N ASN A 151 -5.48 -5.65 -13.83
CA ASN A 151 -4.18 -5.28 -14.39
C ASN A 151 -3.80 -6.15 -15.58
N LEU A 152 -4.10 -7.46 -15.52
CA LEU A 152 -3.90 -8.39 -16.63
C LEU A 152 -4.74 -7.98 -17.84
N ARG A 153 -6.02 -7.65 -17.65
CA ARG A 153 -6.91 -7.21 -18.72
C ARG A 153 -6.41 -5.95 -19.43
N ILE A 154 -5.91 -4.97 -18.68
CA ILE A 154 -5.33 -3.75 -19.26
C ILE A 154 -4.06 -4.12 -20.04
N HIS A 155 -3.18 -4.93 -19.45
CA HIS A 155 -1.93 -5.36 -20.08
C HIS A 155 -2.17 -6.14 -21.37
N THR A 156 -3.17 -7.03 -21.42
CA THR A 156 -3.51 -7.78 -22.64
C THR A 156 -3.99 -6.87 -23.76
N TYR A 157 -4.77 -5.83 -23.47
CA TYR A 157 -5.19 -4.85 -24.48
C TYR A 157 -4.03 -4.03 -25.02
N ILE A 158 -3.11 -3.61 -24.15
CA ILE A 158 -1.89 -2.91 -24.57
C ILE A 158 -1.08 -3.80 -25.52
N MET A 159 -0.83 -5.05 -25.13
CA MET A 159 -0.04 -5.98 -25.93
C MET A 159 -0.72 -6.34 -27.25
N ASP A 160 -2.04 -6.49 -27.30
CA ASP A 160 -2.76 -6.75 -28.54
C ASP A 160 -2.62 -5.58 -29.52
N GLU A 161 -2.68 -4.34 -29.04
CA GLU A 161 -2.52 -3.15 -29.89
C GLU A 161 -1.07 -2.98 -30.36
N VAL A 162 -0.08 -3.18 -29.47
CA VAL A 162 1.34 -3.17 -29.84
C VAL A 162 1.65 -4.25 -30.89
N MET A 163 1.06 -5.45 -30.76
CA MET A 163 1.24 -6.52 -31.73
C MET A 163 0.56 -6.23 -33.06
N LYS A 164 -0.61 -5.57 -33.07
CA LYS A 164 -1.24 -5.08 -34.31
C LYS A 164 -0.36 -4.09 -35.03
N GLU A 165 0.18 -3.09 -34.32
CA GLU A 165 1.08 -2.10 -34.92
C GLU A 165 2.38 -2.75 -35.44
N SER A 166 2.96 -3.68 -34.67
CA SER A 166 4.20 -4.37 -35.06
C SER A 166 4.05 -5.24 -36.32
N LEU A 167 2.85 -5.72 -36.66
CA LEU A 167 2.61 -6.45 -37.91
C LEU A 167 2.78 -5.57 -39.17
N PHE A 168 2.65 -4.25 -39.03
CA PHE A 168 2.85 -3.29 -40.12
C PHE A 168 4.32 -2.85 -40.29
N PHE A 169 5.18 -3.07 -39.29
CA PHE A 169 6.60 -2.72 -39.32
C PHE A 169 7.49 -3.96 -39.54
N LYS A 170 7.40 -4.58 -40.72
CA LYS A 170 8.44 -5.50 -41.18
C LYS A 170 9.69 -4.69 -41.58
N ASN A 171 10.85 -5.12 -41.06
CA ASN A 171 12.21 -4.68 -41.38
C ASN A 171 12.84 -3.68 -40.39
N ASN A 172 13.25 -4.15 -39.21
CA ASN A 172 14.58 -3.81 -38.66
C ASN A 172 14.95 -4.72 -37.48
N LYS A 173 16.17 -5.28 -37.50
CA LYS A 173 16.70 -6.30 -36.57
C LYS A 173 16.90 -5.84 -35.11
N LYS A 174 16.37 -4.67 -34.71
CA LYS A 174 16.39 -4.12 -33.33
C LYS A 174 14.97 -3.70 -32.89
N SER A 175 14.02 -4.63 -32.91
CA SER A 175 12.58 -4.36 -33.05
C SER A 175 11.78 -4.02 -31.77
N THR A 176 12.40 -3.90 -30.59
CA THR A 176 11.68 -3.52 -29.34
C THR A 176 11.57 -2.01 -29.13
N ASP A 177 12.59 -1.24 -29.52
CA ASP A 177 12.68 0.20 -29.25
C ASP A 177 11.62 1.01 -30.01
N THR A 178 11.16 0.53 -31.17
CA THR A 178 10.30 1.32 -32.06
C THR A 178 8.81 1.18 -31.76
N ALA A 179 8.36 0.02 -31.26
CA ALA A 179 6.94 -0.28 -31.04
C ALA A 179 6.46 0.10 -29.63
N THR A 180 7.32 -0.01 -28.61
CA THR A 180 6.97 0.30 -27.22
C THR A 180 7.49 1.66 -26.74
N SER A 181 7.97 2.51 -27.67
CA SER A 181 8.49 3.84 -27.33
C SER A 181 7.46 4.65 -26.52
N PRO A 182 7.86 5.33 -25.43
CA PRO A 182 6.91 6.01 -24.54
C PRO A 182 5.95 6.97 -25.24
N ALA A 183 6.43 7.72 -26.24
CA ALA A 183 5.60 8.69 -26.97
C ALA A 183 4.46 8.01 -27.77
N LYS A 184 4.75 6.87 -28.41
CA LYS A 184 3.73 6.09 -29.15
C LYS A 184 2.79 5.39 -28.19
N LEU A 185 3.34 4.82 -27.12
CA LEU A 185 2.57 4.09 -26.12
C LEU A 185 1.51 4.98 -25.44
N VAL A 186 1.81 6.27 -25.24
CA VAL A 186 0.83 7.25 -24.77
C VAL A 186 -0.35 7.38 -25.74
N SER A 187 -0.11 7.45 -27.06
CA SER A 187 -1.20 7.49 -28.04
C SER A 187 -2.04 6.21 -28.07
N VAL A 188 -1.38 5.05 -27.93
CA VAL A 188 -2.03 3.73 -27.80
C VAL A 188 -2.93 3.70 -26.57
N TYR A 189 -2.46 4.20 -25.42
CA TYR A 189 -3.27 4.24 -24.18
C TYR A 189 -4.51 5.11 -24.34
N HIS A 190 -4.42 6.28 -24.99
CA HIS A 190 -5.58 7.12 -25.26
C HIS A 190 -6.60 6.44 -26.19
N SER A 191 -6.12 5.72 -27.21
CA SER A 191 -6.97 4.95 -28.12
C SER A 191 -7.71 3.85 -27.37
N ILE A 192 -7.00 3.03 -26.58
CA ILE A 192 -7.57 1.93 -25.79
C ILE A 192 -8.56 2.48 -24.75
N ALA A 193 -8.19 3.55 -24.03
CA ALA A 193 -9.04 4.19 -23.04
C ALA A 193 -10.39 4.62 -23.64
N ARG A 194 -10.36 5.23 -24.85
CA ARG A 194 -11.57 5.64 -25.57
C ARG A 194 -12.39 4.45 -26.06
N GLN A 195 -11.75 3.44 -26.65
CA GLN A 195 -12.44 2.28 -27.22
C GLN A 195 -13.08 1.38 -26.16
N ARG A 196 -12.35 1.12 -25.07
CA ARG A 196 -12.73 0.16 -24.02
C ARG A 196 -13.30 0.82 -22.76
N ARG A 197 -13.43 2.15 -22.74
CA ARG A 197 -13.93 2.95 -21.60
C ARG A 197 -13.14 2.72 -20.31
N ILE A 198 -11.81 2.70 -20.41
CA ILE A 198 -10.90 2.53 -19.28
C ILE A 198 -10.36 3.91 -18.87
N VAL A 199 -10.21 4.16 -17.57
CA VAL A 199 -9.65 5.41 -17.06
C VAL A 199 -8.16 5.44 -17.34
N LEU A 200 -7.64 6.56 -17.86
CA LEU A 200 -6.23 6.68 -18.25
C LEU A 200 -5.27 6.46 -17.06
N ASN A 201 -5.68 6.81 -15.84
CA ASN A 201 -4.88 6.63 -14.62
C ASN A 201 -4.66 5.16 -14.24
N ASP A 202 -5.45 4.23 -14.79
CA ASP A 202 -5.29 2.79 -14.51
C ASP A 202 -4.16 2.16 -15.34
N PHE A 203 -3.66 2.86 -16.36
CA PHE A 203 -2.58 2.37 -17.21
C PHE A 203 -1.21 2.46 -16.51
N PRO A 204 -0.30 1.52 -16.77
CA PRO A 204 1.05 1.57 -16.21
C PRO A 204 1.84 2.76 -16.78
N ASP A 205 2.86 3.21 -16.07
CA ASP A 205 3.73 4.27 -16.58
C ASP A 205 4.40 3.84 -17.91
N PRO A 206 4.31 4.66 -18.99
CA PRO A 206 4.86 4.31 -20.30
C PRO A 206 6.36 4.03 -20.30
N VAL A 207 7.13 4.73 -19.47
CA VAL A 207 8.58 4.57 -19.38
C VAL A 207 8.92 3.24 -18.72
N ILE A 208 8.28 2.95 -17.58
CA ILE A 208 8.48 1.68 -16.84
C ILE A 208 8.03 0.48 -17.71
N PHE A 209 6.92 0.63 -18.43
CA PHE A 209 6.44 -0.40 -19.34
C PHE A 209 7.45 -0.67 -20.47
N HIS A 210 7.99 0.38 -21.08
CA HIS A 210 8.99 0.27 -22.14
C HIS A 210 10.27 -0.43 -21.65
N GLU A 211 10.80 -0.04 -20.49
CA GLU A 211 11.99 -0.67 -19.90
C GLU A 211 11.78 -2.16 -19.65
N LYS A 212 10.62 -2.54 -19.09
CA LYS A 212 10.28 -3.95 -18.86
C LYS A 212 10.09 -4.72 -20.18
N ALA A 213 9.49 -4.10 -21.19
CA ALA A 213 9.30 -4.73 -22.49
C ALA A 213 10.64 -5.04 -23.19
N LYS A 214 11.66 -4.18 -23.03
CA LYS A 214 13.02 -4.43 -23.58
C LYS A 214 13.68 -5.68 -23.03
N LEU A 215 13.34 -6.07 -21.81
CA LEU A 215 13.87 -7.28 -21.17
C LEU A 215 13.22 -8.57 -21.71
N THR A 216 12.15 -8.46 -22.50
CA THR A 216 11.39 -9.61 -23.01
C THR A 216 11.61 -9.79 -24.51
N ASP A 217 11.58 -11.04 -24.97
CA ASP A 217 11.74 -11.36 -26.39
C ASP A 217 10.44 -11.15 -27.19
N PRO A 218 10.42 -10.29 -28.22
CA PRO A 218 9.22 -10.03 -29.02
C PRO A 218 8.66 -11.23 -29.76
N LYS A 219 9.50 -12.24 -30.03
CA LYS A 219 9.07 -13.47 -30.72
C LYS A 219 8.10 -14.30 -29.88
N LEU A 220 8.14 -14.13 -28.56
CA LEU A 220 7.27 -14.83 -27.62
C LEU A 220 5.94 -14.09 -27.39
N TRP A 221 5.81 -12.86 -27.91
CA TRP A 221 4.59 -12.08 -27.73
C TRP A 221 3.49 -12.64 -28.62
N ASN A 222 2.35 -12.90 -27.99
CA ASN A 222 1.17 -13.44 -28.66
C ASN A 222 0.07 -12.38 -28.70
N ARG A 223 -0.78 -12.47 -29.73
CA ARG A 223 -2.01 -11.70 -29.79
C ARG A 223 -3.02 -12.20 -28.77
N LEU A 224 -4.00 -11.37 -28.47
CA LEU A 224 -5.08 -11.72 -27.55
C LEU A 224 -5.92 -12.87 -28.11
N ASP A 225 -6.01 -13.96 -27.36
CA ASP A 225 -7.00 -15.01 -27.63
C ASP A 225 -8.38 -14.55 -27.16
N THR A 226 -9.31 -14.48 -28.11
CA THR A 226 -10.71 -14.14 -27.86
C THR A 226 -11.40 -15.04 -26.84
N LYS A 227 -11.00 -16.32 -26.72
CA LYS A 227 -11.58 -17.24 -25.73
C LYS A 227 -11.16 -16.88 -24.32
N LEU A 228 -9.85 -16.62 -24.13
CA LEU A 228 -9.29 -16.23 -22.83
C LEU A 228 -9.76 -14.85 -22.39
N ASP A 229 -9.92 -13.91 -23.32
CA ASP A 229 -10.48 -12.58 -23.03
C ASP A 229 -11.94 -12.68 -22.55
N LYS A 230 -12.76 -13.52 -23.20
CA LYS A 230 -14.15 -13.77 -22.77
C LYS A 230 -14.20 -14.33 -21.36
N LEU A 231 -13.38 -15.34 -21.06
CA LEU A 231 -13.32 -15.96 -19.73
C LEU A 231 -12.89 -14.95 -18.66
N LEU A 232 -11.89 -14.11 -18.95
CA LEU A 232 -11.43 -13.07 -18.02
C LEU A 232 -12.52 -12.01 -17.75
N ASN A 233 -13.28 -11.62 -18.77
CA ASN A 233 -14.38 -10.67 -18.60
C ASN A 233 -15.56 -11.29 -17.85
N GLU A 234 -15.93 -12.54 -18.16
CA GLU A 234 -16.94 -13.30 -17.42
C GLU A 234 -16.60 -13.40 -15.94
N PHE A 235 -15.34 -13.74 -15.62
CA PHE A 235 -14.85 -13.77 -14.25
C PHE A 235 -15.02 -12.41 -13.54
N LEU A 236 -14.58 -11.32 -14.18
CA LEU A 236 -14.63 -9.98 -13.58
C LEU A 236 -16.05 -9.43 -13.42
N ASP A 237 -16.96 -9.77 -14.33
CA ASP A 237 -18.30 -9.19 -14.39
C ASP A 237 -19.33 -10.01 -13.58
N HIS A 238 -19.18 -11.34 -13.53
CA HIS A 238 -20.18 -12.24 -12.93
C HIS A 238 -19.65 -13.02 -11.72
N ASP A 239 -18.44 -13.58 -11.78
CA ASP A 239 -17.94 -14.48 -10.73
C ASP A 239 -17.42 -13.73 -9.50
N VAL A 240 -16.93 -12.51 -9.66
CA VAL A 240 -16.33 -11.74 -8.55
C VAL A 240 -17.32 -11.49 -7.41
N ALA A 241 -18.54 -11.05 -7.72
CA ALA A 241 -19.54 -10.68 -6.72
C ALA A 241 -19.91 -11.83 -5.75
N PRO A 242 -20.27 -13.04 -6.23
CA PRO A 242 -20.56 -14.15 -5.34
C PRO A 242 -19.32 -14.62 -4.56
N ILE A 243 -18.14 -14.63 -5.17
CA ILE A 243 -16.89 -15.02 -4.48
C ILE A 243 -16.59 -14.07 -3.31
N VAL A 244 -16.71 -12.75 -3.53
CA VAL A 244 -16.50 -11.74 -2.48
C VAL A 244 -17.53 -11.89 -1.37
N THR A 245 -18.79 -12.13 -1.73
CA THR A 245 -19.88 -12.32 -0.75
C THR A 245 -19.61 -13.54 0.15
N THR A 246 -19.23 -14.66 -0.44
CA THR A 246 -18.86 -15.87 0.31
C THR A 246 -17.64 -15.62 1.20
N ALA A 247 -16.62 -14.94 0.70
CA ALA A 247 -15.41 -14.64 1.47
C ALA A 247 -15.66 -13.69 2.65
N ILE A 248 -16.66 -12.80 2.57
CA ILE A 248 -17.06 -11.92 3.68
C ILE A 248 -17.85 -12.69 4.75
N ASN A 249 -18.63 -13.69 4.33
CA ASN A 249 -19.50 -14.47 5.21
C ASN A 249 -18.79 -15.66 5.87
N GLU A 250 -17.50 -15.90 5.58
CA GLU A 250 -16.72 -16.93 6.24
C GLU A 250 -16.63 -16.70 7.75
N PRO A 251 -16.62 -17.78 8.56
CA PRO A 251 -16.59 -17.67 10.01
C PRO A 251 -15.32 -16.97 10.48
N ARG A 252 -15.48 -15.97 11.34
CA ARG A 252 -14.35 -15.22 11.89
C ARG A 252 -13.57 -16.08 12.88
N ILE A 253 -12.25 -16.12 12.69
CA ILE A 253 -11.33 -16.69 13.67
C ILE A 253 -11.18 -15.67 14.81
N VAL A 254 -11.65 -16.03 16.00
CA VAL A 254 -11.50 -15.19 17.21
C VAL A 254 -10.25 -15.64 17.95
N ILE A 255 -9.27 -14.75 18.06
CA ILE A 255 -8.06 -14.96 18.85
C ILE A 255 -8.20 -14.11 20.11
N ASP A 256 -8.33 -14.76 21.27
CA ASP A 256 -8.29 -14.06 22.56
C ASP A 256 -6.83 -13.79 22.92
N TYR A 257 -6.38 -12.57 22.65
CA TYR A 257 -5.08 -12.08 23.06
C TYR A 257 -5.24 -10.72 23.72
N LYS A 258 -4.73 -10.60 24.94
CA LYS A 258 -4.66 -9.34 25.67
C LYS A 258 -3.20 -8.99 25.91
N PRO A 259 -2.74 -7.80 25.46
CA PRO A 259 -1.38 -7.37 25.76
C PRO A 259 -1.19 -7.24 27.27
N ALA A 260 0.00 -7.61 27.75
CA ALA A 260 0.37 -7.41 29.14
C ALA A 260 0.33 -5.91 29.48
N LYS A 261 -0.23 -5.57 30.65
CA LYS A 261 -0.22 -4.18 31.12
C LYS A 261 1.22 -3.76 31.38
N LYS A 262 1.58 -2.59 30.87
CA LYS A 262 2.90 -2.01 31.11
C LYS A 262 3.08 -1.61 32.57
N VAL A 263 4.28 -1.88 33.07
CA VAL A 263 4.70 -1.61 34.45
C VAL A 263 5.47 -0.28 34.47
N PRO A 264 5.46 0.52 35.55
CA PRO A 264 6.44 1.60 35.68
C PRO A 264 7.87 1.06 35.64
N LEU A 265 8.81 1.87 35.14
CA LEU A 265 10.23 1.52 35.19
C LEU A 265 10.63 1.23 36.65
N PRO A 266 11.35 0.13 36.94
CA PRO A 266 11.86 -0.10 38.29
C PRO A 266 12.81 1.04 38.68
N GLU A 267 12.70 1.50 39.92
CA GLU A 267 13.65 2.46 40.47
C GLU A 267 15.04 1.82 40.45
N VAL A 268 15.97 2.44 39.73
CA VAL A 268 17.37 2.01 39.77
C VAL A 268 17.88 2.39 41.15
N ILE A 269 17.85 1.42 42.07
CA ILE A 269 18.59 1.52 43.33
C ILE A 269 20.06 1.50 42.91
N PHE A 270 20.67 2.67 42.78
CA PHE A 270 22.11 2.77 42.81
C PHE A 270 22.52 2.39 44.22
N ASP A 271 22.84 1.12 44.42
CA ASP A 271 23.64 0.73 45.58
C ASP A 271 24.93 1.54 45.47
N HIS A 272 25.00 2.59 46.28
CA HIS A 272 26.23 3.31 46.57
C HIS A 272 27.17 2.32 47.26
N TYR A 273 27.83 1.46 46.48
CA TYR A 273 29.04 0.79 46.92
C TYR A 273 30.10 1.88 47.11
N SER A 274 30.15 2.32 48.36
CA SER A 274 31.20 3.15 48.93
C SER A 274 32.46 2.33 49.14
#